data_AF-A0A2S9XJV8-F1
#
_entry.id   AF-A0A2S9XJV8-F1
#
_cell.length_a   1.000
_cell.length_b   1.000
_cell.length_c   1.000
_cell.angle_alpha   90.00
_cell.angle_beta   90.00
_cell.angle_gamma   90.00
#
_symmetry.space_group_name_H-M   'P 1'
#
loop_
_entity.id
_entity.type
_entity.pdbx_description
1 polymer ?
#
loop_
_entity_poly.entity_id
_entity_poly.type
_entity_poly.pdbx_seq_one_letter_code
_entity_poly.pdbx_strand_id
1 'polypeptide(L)'
;MTKRLLLVSSFSLTLAAGCTGEAHEAGHQRAVEVEPGLGPRAQPPPPEPTPTPVAEPPEPTPAPEPEPELSERKQALANVGRAAFDALESGEFDALLALTPLVDDFLRDRCADLPVADRKELEARFNHCHQAIAWTSVAEAQVFAGEPSGEPAIGCDAAIEDYGRLQLFVHMNDATIWRFDFFGAVGQAGNAIGINGEVSCREVDEAPALK
;
A
#
# COMPACT_ATOMS: atom_id res chain seq x y z
N MET A 1 29.25 -16.44 -45.83
CA MET A 1 29.20 -15.26 -46.71
C MET A 1 27.84 -14.61 -46.42
N THR A 2 27.65 -13.47 -45.76
CA THR A 2 28.26 -12.12 -45.83
C THR A 2 27.79 -11.39 -44.54
N LYS A 3 28.60 -11.11 -43.52
CA LYS A 3 29.47 -9.93 -43.23
C LYS A 3 28.75 -8.55 -43.18
N ARG A 4 28.99 -7.84 -42.05
CA ARG A 4 28.88 -6.37 -41.74
C ARG A 4 27.55 -5.92 -41.08
N LEU A 5 27.50 -4.99 -40.12
CA LEU A 5 28.48 -4.02 -39.59
C LEU A 5 28.13 -3.61 -38.14
N LEU A 6 29.15 -3.19 -37.39
CA LEU A 6 29.15 -2.68 -36.01
C LEU A 6 28.37 -1.38 -35.81
N LEU A 7 27.86 -1.15 -34.58
CA LEU A 7 28.03 0.14 -33.91
C LEU A 7 28.34 -0.09 -32.41
N VAL A 8 29.52 0.38 -32.02
CA VAL A 8 30.02 0.47 -30.64
C VAL A 8 29.81 1.91 -30.21
N SER A 9 29.19 2.14 -29.05
CA SER A 9 29.18 3.47 -28.42
C SER A 9 29.62 3.32 -26.97
N SER A 10 30.90 3.60 -26.75
CA SER A 10 31.56 3.64 -25.45
C SER A 10 31.29 4.98 -24.78
N PHE A 11 30.79 4.96 -23.54
CA PHE A 11 30.85 6.11 -22.64
C PHE A 11 31.78 5.75 -21.48
N SER A 12 32.93 6.40 -21.44
CA SER A 12 33.89 6.34 -20.33
C SER A 12 33.55 7.44 -19.34
N LEU A 13 33.19 7.09 -18.09
CA LEU A 13 33.28 8.00 -16.95
C LEU A 13 34.56 7.71 -16.18
N THR A 14 35.44 8.69 -16.14
CA THR A 14 36.68 8.69 -15.35
C THR A 14 36.42 9.44 -14.05
N LEU A 15 36.34 8.75 -12.92
CA LEU A 15 36.40 9.36 -11.59
C LEU A 15 37.74 8.98 -10.96
N ALA A 16 38.60 9.99 -10.82
CA ALA A 16 39.94 9.88 -10.27
C ALA A 16 39.90 9.72 -8.74
N ALA A 17 40.85 8.92 -8.26
CA ALA A 17 41.09 8.53 -6.88
C ALA A 17 41.90 9.57 -6.07
N GLY A 18 41.90 9.40 -4.74
CA GLY A 18 42.88 9.96 -3.79
C GLY A 18 42.24 10.25 -2.43
N CYS A 19 42.16 9.29 -1.50
CA CYS A 19 43.17 8.92 -0.49
C CYS A 19 43.49 9.99 0.57
N THR A 20 42.99 9.72 1.79
CA THR A 20 43.69 9.73 3.10
C THR A 20 44.46 10.98 3.56
N GLY A 21 44.16 11.45 4.78
CA GLY A 21 45.10 12.20 5.60
C GLY A 21 44.47 13.02 6.72
N GLU A 22 44.42 12.45 7.93
CA GLU A 22 44.27 13.18 9.20
C GLU A 22 45.48 14.10 9.47
N ALA A 23 45.23 15.18 10.23
CA ALA A 23 45.87 15.52 11.51
C ALA A 23 46.10 17.03 11.67
N HIS A 24 45.72 17.53 12.87
CA HIS A 24 46.37 18.62 13.63
C HIS A 24 46.49 20.01 12.98
N GLU A 25 46.53 21.15 13.66
CA GLU A 25 46.41 21.59 15.04
C GLU A 25 46.36 23.13 14.93
N ALA A 26 46.18 23.82 16.07
CA ALA A 26 46.76 25.12 16.44
C ALA A 26 47.41 25.98 15.32
N GLY A 27 47.08 27.25 15.15
CA GLY A 27 47.03 28.26 16.20
C GLY A 27 48.15 29.28 16.01
N HIS A 28 47.81 30.54 16.31
CA HIS A 28 48.68 31.63 16.78
C HIS A 28 49.63 32.35 15.80
N GLN A 29 49.39 33.65 15.66
CA GLN A 29 50.39 34.71 15.85
C GLN A 29 49.65 35.96 16.38
N ARG A 30 50.14 36.78 17.32
CA ARG A 30 51.38 36.77 18.12
C ARG A 30 51.28 37.92 19.14
N ALA A 31 51.94 37.70 20.29
CA ALA A 31 52.69 38.66 21.12
C ALA A 31 51.86 39.73 21.88
N VAL A 32 52.20 40.21 23.08
CA VAL A 32 53.48 40.65 23.69
C VAL A 32 53.20 40.70 25.22
N GLU A 33 53.92 39.98 26.08
CA GLU A 33 55.04 40.42 26.94
C GLU A 33 54.66 41.27 28.20
N VAL A 34 54.78 40.63 29.37
CA VAL A 34 55.41 41.03 30.67
C VAL A 34 54.77 42.13 31.58
N GLU A 35 54.21 41.66 32.72
CA GLU A 35 54.24 42.07 34.17
C GLU A 35 54.24 43.57 34.64
N PRO A 36 53.92 43.87 35.92
CA PRO A 36 52.75 43.53 36.75
C PRO A 36 52.14 44.79 37.45
N GLY A 37 50.84 44.81 37.73
CA GLY A 37 50.19 45.94 38.44
C GLY A 37 48.97 45.49 39.25
N LEU A 38 48.94 45.83 40.54
CA LEU A 38 47.86 45.48 41.46
C LEU A 38 46.60 46.34 41.26
N GLY A 39 45.45 45.67 41.08
CA GLY A 39 44.07 46.19 41.26
C GLY A 39 43.17 45.95 40.03
N PRO A 40 41.81 45.90 40.15
CA PRO A 40 40.92 45.98 41.32
C PRO A 40 40.09 44.69 41.58
N ARG A 41 39.41 44.64 42.74
CA ARG A 41 38.46 43.57 43.15
C ARG A 41 37.38 43.33 42.09
N ALA A 42 37.28 42.10 41.58
CA ALA A 42 36.14 41.65 40.79
C ALA A 42 34.91 41.45 41.69
N GLN A 43 33.75 41.95 41.23
CA GLN A 43 32.45 41.79 41.90
C GLN A 43 31.98 40.33 41.83
N PRO A 44 31.17 39.85 42.80
CA PRO A 44 30.57 38.52 42.73
C PRO A 44 29.68 38.39 41.48
N PRO A 45 29.62 37.21 40.83
CA PRO A 45 28.76 37.00 39.69
C PRO A 45 27.28 37.14 40.08
N PRO A 46 26.41 37.61 39.16
CA PRO A 46 24.97 37.63 39.40
C PRO A 46 24.41 36.21 39.57
N PRO A 47 23.33 36.03 40.36
CA PRO A 47 22.75 34.71 40.61
C PRO A 47 22.20 34.08 39.33
N GLU A 48 22.34 32.76 39.22
CA GLU A 48 21.85 31.96 38.11
C GLU A 48 20.32 32.04 37.99
N PRO A 49 19.75 32.03 36.76
CA PRO A 49 18.31 31.98 36.56
C PRO A 49 17.75 30.64 37.00
N THR A 50 16.70 30.68 37.83
CA THR A 50 15.94 29.51 38.28
C THR A 50 15.36 28.75 37.08
N PRO A 51 15.50 27.42 36.99
CA PRO A 51 14.94 26.63 35.89
C PRO A 51 13.42 26.75 35.89
N THR A 52 12.85 27.12 34.74
CA THR A 52 11.41 27.12 34.53
C THR A 52 10.93 25.67 34.41
N PRO A 53 9.82 25.26 35.07
CA PRO A 53 9.31 23.90 34.95
C PRO A 53 8.97 23.60 33.48
N VAL A 54 9.57 22.55 32.92
CA VAL A 54 9.17 22.01 31.63
C VAL A 54 7.81 21.35 31.85
N ALA A 55 6.78 21.83 31.16
CA ALA A 55 5.48 21.17 31.15
C ALA A 55 5.65 19.77 30.55
N GLU A 56 5.18 18.75 31.26
CA GLU A 56 5.17 17.38 30.74
C GLU A 56 4.33 17.34 29.45
N PRO A 57 4.80 16.65 28.39
CA PRO A 57 3.98 16.41 27.21
C PRO A 57 2.73 15.63 27.63
N PRO A 58 1.54 15.99 27.10
CA PRO A 58 0.33 15.27 27.43
C PRO A 58 0.49 13.79 27.09
N GLU A 59 0.03 12.91 27.98
CA GLU A 59 0.01 11.47 27.71
C GLU A 59 -0.69 11.19 26.36
N PRO A 60 -0.16 10.26 25.55
CA PRO A 60 -0.81 9.89 24.31
C PRO A 60 -2.20 9.35 24.64
N THR A 61 -3.24 10.03 24.15
CA THR A 61 -4.61 9.54 24.19
C THR A 61 -4.60 8.12 23.60
N PRO A 62 -5.16 7.11 24.29
CA PRO A 62 -5.27 5.76 23.75
C PRO A 62 -5.89 5.84 22.35
N ALA A 63 -5.27 5.20 21.37
CA ALA A 63 -5.87 5.08 20.05
C ALA A 63 -7.27 4.46 20.24
N PRO A 64 -8.32 5.00 19.58
CA PRO A 64 -9.65 4.44 19.68
C PRO A 64 -9.57 2.94 19.37
N GLU A 65 -10.14 2.11 20.24
CA GLU A 65 -10.27 0.68 19.97
C GLU A 65 -10.97 0.51 18.62
N PRO A 66 -10.45 -0.35 17.72
CA PRO A 66 -11.09 -0.57 16.44
C PRO A 66 -12.52 -1.01 16.68
N GLU A 67 -13.48 -0.28 16.09
CA GLU A 67 -14.89 -0.59 16.20
C GLU A 67 -15.10 -2.05 15.77
N PRO A 68 -15.68 -2.93 16.61
CA PRO A 68 -15.78 -4.36 16.31
C PRO A 68 -16.51 -4.63 14.98
N GLU A 69 -17.46 -3.77 14.60
CA GLU A 69 -18.13 -3.84 13.30
C GLU A 69 -17.17 -3.64 12.12
N LEU A 70 -16.12 -2.81 12.26
CA LEU A 70 -15.13 -2.56 11.21
C LEU A 70 -14.21 -3.78 11.04
N SER A 71 -13.90 -4.49 12.12
CA SER A 71 -13.12 -5.74 12.07
C SER A 71 -13.90 -6.87 11.36
N GLU A 72 -15.18 -7.03 11.68
CA GLU A 72 -16.04 -8.05 11.05
C GLU A 72 -16.24 -7.75 9.56
N ARG A 73 -16.46 -6.48 9.20
CA ARG A 73 -16.58 -6.02 7.81
C ARG A 73 -15.32 -6.32 6.99
N LYS A 74 -14.13 -6.05 7.55
CA LYS A 74 -12.85 -6.39 6.91
C LYS A 74 -12.68 -7.89 6.68
N GLN A 75 -13.12 -8.71 7.63
CA GLN A 75 -13.02 -10.16 7.50
C GLN A 75 -13.97 -10.71 6.41
N ALA A 76 -15.19 -10.18 6.32
CA ALA A 76 -16.13 -10.59 5.27
C ALA A 76 -15.63 -10.21 3.86
N LEU A 77 -15.06 -9.01 3.70
CA LEU A 77 -14.36 -8.60 2.47
C LEU A 77 -13.20 -9.53 2.13
N ALA A 78 -12.40 -9.91 3.13
CA ALA A 78 -11.31 -10.84 2.94
C ALA A 78 -11.81 -12.21 2.44
N ASN A 79 -13.00 -12.66 2.87
CA ASN A 79 -13.58 -13.91 2.37
C ASN A 79 -13.97 -13.82 0.89
N VAL A 80 -14.60 -12.71 0.45
CA VAL A 80 -14.92 -12.49 -0.97
C VAL A 80 -13.64 -12.38 -1.81
N GLY A 81 -12.64 -11.62 -1.33
CA GLY A 81 -11.34 -11.50 -1.99
C GLY A 81 -10.59 -12.83 -2.10
N ARG A 82 -10.68 -13.66 -1.06
CA ARG A 82 -10.11 -15.01 -1.06
C ARG A 82 -10.83 -15.92 -2.04
N ALA A 83 -12.17 -15.92 -2.06
CA ALA A 83 -12.93 -16.71 -3.04
C ALA A 83 -12.60 -16.28 -4.48
N ALA A 84 -12.46 -14.99 -4.73
CA ALA A 84 -12.07 -14.47 -6.03
C ALA A 84 -10.62 -14.83 -6.40
N PHE A 85 -9.70 -14.83 -5.42
CA PHE A 85 -8.33 -15.34 -5.60
C PHE A 85 -8.33 -16.82 -5.94
N ASP A 86 -9.04 -17.65 -5.18
CA ASP A 86 -9.11 -19.10 -5.39
C ASP A 86 -9.68 -19.43 -6.79
N ALA A 87 -10.68 -18.68 -7.25
CA ALA A 87 -11.23 -18.79 -8.61
C ALA A 87 -10.17 -18.43 -9.67
N LEU A 88 -9.44 -17.33 -9.48
CA LEU A 88 -8.36 -16.93 -10.40
C LEU A 88 -7.21 -17.93 -10.42
N GLU A 89 -6.79 -18.45 -9.27
CA GLU A 89 -5.68 -19.40 -9.17
C GLU A 89 -6.03 -20.73 -9.85
N SER A 90 -7.25 -21.24 -9.60
CA SER A 90 -7.75 -22.48 -10.20
C SER A 90 -8.16 -22.34 -11.67
N GLY A 91 -8.36 -21.11 -12.15
CA GLY A 91 -8.90 -20.85 -13.49
C GLY A 91 -10.39 -21.20 -13.62
N GLU A 92 -11.12 -21.31 -12.51
CA GLU A 92 -12.54 -21.66 -12.48
C GLU A 92 -13.43 -20.42 -12.62
N PHE A 93 -13.79 -20.07 -13.86
CA PHE A 93 -14.62 -18.90 -14.12
C PHE A 93 -16.01 -18.96 -13.47
N ASP A 94 -16.64 -20.14 -13.43
CA ASP A 94 -17.96 -20.29 -12.81
C ASP A 94 -17.93 -20.03 -11.29
N ALA A 95 -16.78 -20.25 -10.63
CA ALA A 95 -16.61 -19.91 -9.23
C ALA A 95 -16.57 -18.39 -9.01
N LEU A 96 -15.95 -17.63 -9.94
CA LEU A 96 -16.04 -16.16 -9.92
C LEU A 96 -17.46 -15.69 -10.19
N LEU A 97 -18.16 -16.28 -11.17
CA LEU A 97 -19.54 -15.92 -11.51
C LEU A 97 -20.50 -16.08 -10.33
N ALA A 98 -20.30 -17.09 -9.49
CA ALA A 98 -21.10 -17.29 -8.27
C ALA A 98 -20.99 -16.14 -7.26
N LEU A 99 -19.96 -15.29 -7.37
CA LEU A 99 -19.79 -14.08 -6.56
C LEU A 99 -20.48 -12.85 -7.18
N THR A 100 -21.16 -13.00 -8.32
CA THR A 100 -21.73 -11.90 -9.12
C THR A 100 -23.25 -12.01 -9.25
N PRO A 101 -23.97 -10.90 -9.53
CA PRO A 101 -25.40 -10.95 -9.84
C PRO A 101 -25.68 -11.39 -11.28
N LEU A 102 -24.79 -12.14 -11.94
CA LEU A 102 -25.03 -12.78 -13.24
C LEU A 102 -25.66 -14.17 -13.11
N VAL A 103 -25.51 -14.80 -11.94
CA VAL A 103 -26.11 -16.09 -11.65
C VAL A 103 -27.43 -15.86 -10.92
N ASP A 104 -28.48 -16.60 -11.29
CA ASP A 104 -29.78 -16.56 -10.62
C ASP A 104 -29.63 -17.03 -9.17
N ASP A 105 -29.59 -16.09 -8.24
CA ASP A 105 -29.52 -16.30 -6.79
C ASP A 105 -29.81 -14.98 -6.06
N PHE A 106 -29.59 -14.95 -4.75
CA PHE A 106 -29.79 -13.80 -3.86
C PHE A 106 -29.27 -12.47 -4.45
N LEU A 107 -28.05 -12.44 -4.98
CA LEU A 107 -27.47 -11.21 -5.53
C LEU A 107 -28.22 -10.73 -6.78
N ARG A 108 -28.62 -11.63 -7.69
CA ARG A 108 -29.40 -11.27 -8.87
C ARG A 108 -30.74 -10.65 -8.48
N ASP A 109 -31.41 -11.26 -7.51
CA ASP A 109 -32.73 -10.82 -7.05
C ASP A 109 -32.66 -9.45 -6.35
N ARG A 110 -31.60 -9.23 -5.58
CA ARG A 110 -31.41 -8.01 -4.76
C ARG A 110 -30.70 -6.89 -5.49
N CYS A 111 -30.01 -7.18 -6.59
CA CYS A 111 -29.17 -6.26 -7.35
C CYS A 111 -29.46 -6.33 -8.86
N ALA A 112 -30.75 -6.39 -9.23
CA ALA A 112 -31.18 -6.58 -10.61
C ALA A 112 -30.71 -5.48 -11.57
N ASP A 113 -30.49 -4.27 -11.06
CA ASP A 113 -30.09 -3.08 -11.81
C ASP A 113 -28.60 -2.74 -11.63
N LEU A 114 -27.83 -3.56 -10.89
CA LEU A 114 -26.40 -3.34 -10.76
C LEU A 114 -25.75 -3.44 -12.14
N PRO A 115 -24.92 -2.48 -12.54
CA PRO A 115 -24.23 -2.54 -13.83
C PRO A 115 -23.24 -3.70 -13.80
N VAL A 116 -23.54 -4.75 -14.57
CA VAL A 116 -22.64 -5.88 -14.76
C VAL A 116 -22.19 -5.95 -16.22
N ALA A 117 -20.93 -6.29 -16.43
CA ALA A 117 -20.41 -6.59 -17.77
C ALA A 117 -21.13 -7.82 -18.37
N ASP A 118 -21.17 -7.89 -19.71
CA ASP A 118 -21.66 -9.09 -20.38
C ASP A 118 -20.82 -10.32 -19.96
N ARG A 119 -21.48 -11.48 -19.80
CA ARG A 119 -20.81 -12.72 -19.34
C ARG A 119 -19.57 -13.04 -20.18
N LYS A 120 -19.64 -12.87 -21.51
CA LYS A 120 -18.53 -13.19 -22.41
C LYS A 120 -17.38 -12.20 -22.26
N GLU A 121 -17.68 -10.91 -22.05
CA GLU A 121 -16.66 -9.91 -21.76
C GLU A 121 -15.96 -10.22 -20.44
N LEU A 122 -16.75 -10.56 -19.42
CA LEU A 122 -16.22 -10.93 -18.12
C LEU A 122 -15.34 -12.19 -18.20
N GLU A 123 -15.80 -13.24 -18.88
CA GLU A 123 -15.01 -14.46 -19.10
C GLU A 123 -13.68 -14.15 -19.81
N ALA A 124 -13.70 -13.28 -20.82
CA ALA A 124 -12.49 -12.86 -21.52
C ALA A 124 -11.50 -12.12 -20.61
N ARG A 125 -11.99 -11.21 -19.76
CA ARG A 125 -11.17 -10.48 -18.78
C ARG A 125 -10.61 -11.41 -17.72
N PHE A 126 -11.43 -12.32 -17.19
CA PHE A 126 -10.99 -13.34 -16.24
C PHE A 126 -9.87 -14.21 -16.83
N ASN A 127 -10.09 -14.77 -18.03
CA ASN A 127 -9.11 -15.61 -18.71
C ASN A 127 -7.82 -14.86 -19.01
N HIS A 128 -7.90 -13.59 -19.43
CA HIS A 128 -6.73 -12.75 -19.61
C HIS A 128 -5.92 -12.64 -18.32
N CYS A 129 -6.58 -12.38 -17.20
CA CYS A 129 -5.92 -12.21 -15.91
C CYS A 129 -5.37 -13.52 -15.34
N HIS A 130 -6.08 -14.63 -15.47
CA HIS A 130 -5.58 -15.95 -15.12
C HIS A 130 -4.31 -16.29 -15.91
N GLN A 131 -4.31 -16.06 -17.23
CA GLN A 131 -3.18 -16.42 -18.10
C GLN A 131 -1.97 -15.48 -17.95
N ALA A 132 -2.17 -14.26 -17.47
CA ALA A 132 -1.10 -13.30 -17.23
C ALA A 132 -0.18 -13.70 -16.08
N ILE A 133 -0.65 -14.54 -15.15
CA ILE A 133 0.09 -14.94 -13.96
C ILE A 133 0.68 -16.34 -14.12
N ALA A 134 1.95 -16.47 -13.78
CA ALA A 134 2.55 -17.77 -13.52
C ALA A 134 2.19 -18.24 -12.11
N TRP A 135 1.00 -18.83 -11.90
CA TRP A 135 0.45 -19.16 -10.58
C TRP A 135 1.39 -20.00 -9.69
N THR A 136 2.21 -20.87 -10.27
CA THR A 136 3.23 -21.65 -9.54
C THR A 136 4.35 -20.80 -8.92
N SER A 137 4.46 -19.54 -9.33
CA SER A 137 5.45 -18.57 -8.86
C SER A 137 4.87 -17.54 -7.89
N VAL A 138 3.61 -17.68 -7.49
CA VAL A 138 3.00 -16.82 -6.48
C VAL A 138 3.61 -17.12 -5.11
N ALA A 139 4.07 -16.08 -4.43
CA ALA A 139 4.66 -16.15 -3.10
C ALA A 139 3.61 -15.81 -2.03
N GLU A 140 2.83 -14.77 -2.27
CA GLU A 140 1.86 -14.23 -1.32
C GLU A 140 0.73 -13.52 -2.07
N ALA A 141 -0.47 -13.49 -1.48
CA ALA A 141 -1.58 -12.70 -1.95
C ALA A 141 -2.16 -11.86 -0.81
N GLN A 142 -2.41 -10.57 -1.07
CA GLN A 142 -2.94 -9.62 -0.11
C GLN A 142 -4.25 -9.03 -0.63
N VAL A 143 -5.31 -9.14 0.17
CA VAL A 143 -6.59 -8.51 -0.13
C VAL A 143 -6.65 -7.14 0.52
N PHE A 144 -6.89 -6.13 -0.30
CA PHE A 144 -7.14 -4.76 0.14
C PHE A 144 -8.58 -4.38 -0.18
N ALA A 145 -9.31 -3.95 0.84
CA ALA A 145 -10.66 -3.46 0.71
C ALA A 145 -10.75 -2.06 1.29
N GLY A 146 -11.47 -1.18 0.59
CA GLY A 146 -11.83 0.12 1.12
C GLY A 146 -12.69 0.00 2.37
N GLU A 147 -12.77 1.09 3.14
CA GLU A 147 -13.77 1.21 4.19
C GLU A 147 -15.17 1.22 3.54
N PRO A 148 -16.10 0.36 3.99
CA PRO A 148 -17.46 0.37 3.44
C PRO A 148 -18.11 1.72 3.69
N SER A 149 -18.74 2.29 2.67
CA SER A 149 -19.39 3.60 2.80
C SER A 149 -20.61 3.54 3.72
N GLY A 150 -21.21 2.36 3.87
CA GLY A 150 -22.50 2.17 4.52
C GLY A 150 -23.67 2.73 3.69
N GLU A 151 -23.40 3.29 2.51
CA GLU A 151 -24.41 3.77 1.58
C GLU A 151 -25.00 2.57 0.81
N PRO A 152 -26.28 2.64 0.41
CA PRO A 152 -26.87 1.61 -0.43
C PRO A 152 -26.13 1.47 -1.77
N ALA A 153 -25.87 0.23 -2.18
CA ALA A 153 -25.30 -0.07 -3.48
C ALA A 153 -26.28 0.34 -4.60
N ILE A 154 -25.78 1.10 -5.57
CA ILE A 154 -26.57 1.58 -6.71
C ILE A 154 -27.07 0.38 -7.51
N GLY A 155 -28.38 0.31 -7.77
CA GLY A 155 -28.99 -0.80 -8.50
C GLY A 155 -29.28 -2.03 -7.65
N CYS A 156 -29.09 -1.92 -6.32
CA CYS A 156 -29.52 -2.91 -5.35
C CYS A 156 -30.60 -2.37 -4.41
N ASP A 157 -31.26 -3.29 -3.71
CA ASP A 157 -32.15 -2.99 -2.59
C ASP A 157 -31.42 -2.19 -1.50
N ALA A 158 -32.15 -1.35 -0.76
CA ALA A 158 -31.60 -0.47 0.28
C ALA A 158 -30.88 -1.19 1.45
N ALA A 159 -31.01 -2.53 1.54
CA ALA A 159 -30.32 -3.35 2.53
C ALA A 159 -28.98 -3.92 2.04
N ILE A 160 -28.58 -3.61 0.80
CA ILE A 160 -27.29 -3.95 0.22
C ILE A 160 -26.44 -2.69 0.21
N GLU A 161 -25.27 -2.79 0.82
CA GLU A 161 -24.30 -1.73 1.05
C GLU A 161 -23.21 -1.75 -0.04
N ASP A 162 -22.72 -0.58 -0.44
CA ASP A 162 -21.55 -0.45 -1.32
C ASP A 162 -20.25 -0.53 -0.51
N TYR A 163 -19.41 -1.51 -0.84
CA TYR A 163 -18.08 -1.70 -0.26
C TYR A 163 -16.98 -1.17 -1.18
N GLY A 164 -17.37 -0.56 -2.31
CA GLY A 164 -16.49 0.09 -3.26
C GLY A 164 -15.64 -0.91 -4.03
N ARG A 165 -14.31 -0.71 -3.98
CA ARG A 165 -13.36 -1.51 -4.76
C ARG A 165 -12.67 -2.53 -3.87
N LEU A 166 -12.69 -3.77 -4.34
CA LEU A 166 -11.89 -4.86 -3.80
C LEU A 166 -10.64 -5.01 -4.67
N GLN A 167 -9.47 -4.91 -4.05
CA GLN A 167 -8.18 -5.03 -4.72
C GLN A 167 -7.44 -6.23 -4.17
N LEU A 168 -6.77 -6.97 -5.04
CA LEU A 168 -5.95 -8.11 -4.69
C LEU A 168 -4.55 -7.88 -5.25
N PHE A 169 -3.54 -7.94 -4.38
CA PHE A 169 -2.13 -7.81 -4.75
C PHE A 169 -1.49 -9.18 -4.65
N VAL A 170 -0.99 -9.70 -5.77
CA VAL A 170 -0.32 -10.98 -5.87
C VAL A 170 1.17 -10.72 -6.03
N HIS A 171 1.93 -11.13 -5.02
CA HIS A 171 3.38 -11.03 -4.99
C HIS A 171 4.00 -12.29 -5.58
N MET A 172 4.86 -12.10 -6.57
CA MET A 172 5.56 -13.18 -7.26
C MET A 172 6.95 -13.41 -6.64
N ASN A 173 7.50 -14.62 -6.82
CA ASN A 173 8.84 -14.98 -6.35
C ASN A 173 9.98 -14.16 -6.98
N ASP A 174 9.73 -13.53 -8.14
CA ASP A 174 10.68 -12.66 -8.84
C ASP A 174 10.53 -11.17 -8.47
N ALA A 175 9.74 -10.87 -7.43
CA ALA A 175 9.39 -9.54 -6.94
C ALA A 175 8.44 -8.73 -7.84
N THR A 176 7.95 -9.30 -8.94
CA THR A 176 6.83 -8.69 -9.68
C THR A 176 5.56 -8.68 -8.80
N ILE A 177 4.78 -7.61 -8.87
CA ILE A 177 3.50 -7.49 -8.17
C ILE A 177 2.40 -7.30 -9.19
N TRP A 178 1.38 -8.15 -9.12
CA TRP A 178 0.16 -8.01 -9.92
C TRP A 178 -0.97 -7.49 -9.06
N ARG A 179 -1.62 -6.43 -9.52
CA ARG A 179 -2.85 -5.93 -8.91
C ARG A 179 -4.05 -6.36 -9.72
N PHE A 180 -5.00 -6.98 -9.06
CA PHE A 180 -6.33 -7.27 -9.56
C PHE A 180 -7.31 -6.29 -8.94
N ASP A 181 -8.13 -5.66 -9.76
CA ASP A 181 -9.24 -4.81 -9.31
C ASP A 181 -10.55 -5.54 -9.62
N PHE A 182 -11.33 -5.79 -8.57
CA PHE A 182 -12.72 -6.20 -8.65
C PHE A 182 -13.61 -5.00 -8.28
N PHE A 183 -14.52 -4.64 -9.17
CA PHE A 183 -15.36 -3.46 -8.98
C PHE A 183 -16.66 -3.81 -8.25
N GLY A 184 -17.26 -2.79 -7.64
CA GLY A 184 -18.58 -2.87 -7.01
C GLY A 184 -18.72 -4.03 -6.04
N ALA A 185 -17.81 -4.13 -5.07
CA ALA A 185 -18.00 -5.05 -3.96
C ALA A 185 -19.27 -4.64 -3.20
N VAL A 186 -20.14 -5.61 -2.90
CA VAL A 186 -21.41 -5.38 -2.22
C VAL A 186 -21.48 -6.17 -0.93
N GLY A 187 -22.13 -5.60 0.07
CA GLY A 187 -22.30 -6.20 1.38
C GLY A 187 -23.73 -6.11 1.92
N GLN A 188 -24.01 -6.82 3.00
CA GLN A 188 -25.25 -6.73 3.75
C GLN A 188 -24.95 -6.93 5.23
N ALA A 189 -25.49 -6.04 6.07
CA ALA A 189 -25.38 -6.13 7.52
C ALA A 189 -23.91 -6.32 7.97
N GLY A 190 -23.01 -5.51 7.44
CA GLY A 190 -21.59 -5.58 7.78
C GLY A 190 -20.82 -6.75 7.14
N ASN A 191 -21.43 -7.53 6.25
CA ASN A 191 -20.77 -8.66 5.59
C ASN A 191 -20.68 -8.44 4.08
N ALA A 192 -19.48 -8.51 3.49
CA ALA A 192 -19.37 -8.59 2.03
C ALA A 192 -19.91 -9.93 1.52
N ILE A 193 -20.71 -9.86 0.46
CA ILE A 193 -21.45 -11.00 -0.09
C ILE A 193 -21.19 -11.22 -1.58
N GLY A 194 -20.55 -10.27 -2.26
CA GLY A 194 -20.21 -10.42 -3.68
C GLY A 194 -19.54 -9.21 -4.30
N ILE A 195 -19.39 -9.26 -5.62
CA ILE A 195 -18.81 -8.23 -6.48
C ILE A 195 -19.71 -8.00 -7.69
N ASN A 196 -19.59 -6.84 -8.34
CA ASN A 196 -20.36 -6.58 -9.56
C ASN A 196 -19.93 -7.46 -10.74
N GLY A 197 -18.77 -8.10 -10.63
CA GLY A 197 -18.21 -9.01 -11.60
C GLY A 197 -17.12 -8.41 -12.48
N GLU A 198 -16.98 -7.09 -12.62
CA GLU A 198 -15.89 -6.55 -13.44
C GLU A 198 -14.52 -6.83 -12.80
N VAL A 199 -13.63 -7.46 -13.58
CA VAL A 199 -12.26 -7.77 -13.18
C VAL A 199 -11.27 -7.12 -14.15
N SER A 200 -10.17 -6.61 -13.61
CA SER A 200 -9.00 -6.19 -14.39
C SER A 200 -7.73 -6.54 -13.62
N CYS A 201 -6.62 -6.72 -14.35
CA CYS A 201 -5.32 -7.03 -13.77
C CYS A 201 -4.24 -6.20 -14.46
N ARG A 202 -3.21 -5.84 -13.70
CA ARG A 202 -2.02 -5.15 -14.20
C ARG A 202 -0.84 -5.34 -13.28
N GLU A 203 0.35 -5.27 -13.85
CA GLU A 203 1.57 -5.15 -13.06
C GLU A 203 1.64 -3.78 -12.38
N VAL A 204 2.16 -3.75 -11.15
CA VAL A 204 2.35 -2.54 -10.35
C VAL A 204 3.70 -2.58 -9.64
N ASP A 205 4.23 -1.40 -9.32
CA ASP A 205 5.55 -1.29 -8.66
C ASP A 205 5.47 -1.56 -7.14
N GLU A 206 4.31 -1.33 -6.52
CA GLU A 206 4.13 -1.41 -5.08
C GLU A 206 2.73 -1.88 -4.66
N ALA A 207 2.66 -2.54 -3.51
CA ALA A 207 1.43 -2.88 -2.80
C ALA A 207 1.26 -1.99 -1.55
N PRO A 208 0.02 -1.69 -1.12
CA PRO A 208 -0.24 -0.97 0.13
C PRO A 208 0.39 -1.68 1.33
N ALA A 209 0.95 -0.92 2.28
CA ALA A 209 1.46 -1.49 3.51
C ALA A 209 0.34 -2.17 4.33
N LEU A 210 0.60 -3.40 4.80
CA LEU A 210 -0.25 -4.08 5.77
C LEU A 210 -0.27 -3.26 7.07
N LYS A 211 -1.46 -2.82 7.48
CA LYS A 211 -1.68 -2.07 8.72
C LYS A 211 -2.17 -2.98 9.83
#